data_AF-A0A9W6XZA5-F1
#
_entry.id   AF-A0A9W6XZA5-F1
#
_cell.length_a   1.000
_cell.length_b   1.000
_cell.length_c   1.000
_cell.angle_alpha   90.00
_cell.angle_beta   90.00
_cell.angle_gamma   90.00
#
_symmetry.space_group_name_H-M   'P 1'
#
loop_
_entity.id
_entity.type
_entity.pdbx_description
1 polymer ?
#
loop_
_entity_poly.entity_id
_entity_poly.type
_entity_poly.pdbx_seq_one_letter_code
_entity_poly.pdbx_strand_id
1 'polypeptide(L)'
;MPVTAFSSDDIVLIRSATDQKFAAVKEYKSRTSTQTVLKEMAILTSHGVFYSINLMTAGFSGLFNDWVPEKSHRVQIVHNVACGGLRDGFLVYASVTKNIRVVHVVVDTAIKWTYQSALQAIQDRYMNWIYASDVGVPRFDFSSISHRPDRETLLQA
;
A
#
# COMPACT_ATOMS: atom_id res chain seq x y z
N MET A 1 7.26 8.20 17.25
CA MET A 1 6.78 7.54 16.01
C MET A 1 7.50 8.18 14.86
N PRO A 2 7.94 7.41 13.85
CA PRO A 2 8.51 8.00 12.64
C PRO A 2 7.45 8.90 11.99
N VAL A 3 7.86 10.09 11.58
CA VAL A 3 6.96 11.04 10.89
C VAL A 3 6.96 10.66 9.42
N THR A 4 6.04 9.78 9.02
CA THR A 4 5.87 9.38 7.63
C THR A 4 4.55 9.90 7.09
N ALA A 5 4.63 10.72 6.04
CA ALA A 5 3.46 11.16 5.31
C ALA A 5 2.86 9.98 4.54
N PHE A 6 1.54 9.93 4.48
CA PHE A 6 0.80 9.05 3.58
C PHE A 6 -0.27 9.87 2.86
N SER A 7 -0.65 9.42 1.67
CA SER A 7 -1.65 10.09 0.84
C SER A 7 -2.60 9.03 0.32
N SER A 8 -3.61 8.72 1.12
CA SER A 8 -4.76 7.95 0.67
C SER A 8 -5.70 8.84 -0.13
N ASP A 9 -6.46 8.25 -1.06
CA ASP A 9 -7.50 8.99 -1.76
C ASP A 9 -8.58 9.49 -0.79
N ASP A 10 -9.01 8.64 0.16
CA ASP A 10 -9.97 9.03 1.20
C ASP A 10 -9.69 8.33 2.55
N ILE A 11 -10.14 8.97 3.62
CA ILE A 11 -10.41 8.32 4.91
C ILE A 11 -11.93 8.27 5.10
N VAL A 12 -12.46 7.06 5.25
CA VAL A 12 -13.92 6.83 5.26
C VAL A 12 -14.36 6.17 6.56
N LEU A 13 -15.56 6.52 7.02
CA LEU A 13 -16.24 5.82 8.11
C LEU A 13 -17.13 4.72 7.52
N ILE A 14 -16.74 3.46 7.73
CA ILE A 14 -17.47 2.30 7.25
C ILE A 14 -18.40 1.78 8.34
N ARG A 15 -19.60 1.36 7.94
CA ARG A 15 -20.53 0.59 8.76
C ARG A 15 -20.47 -0.87 8.31
N SER A 16 -20.09 -1.77 9.20
CA SER A 16 -20.06 -3.21 8.93
C SER A 16 -21.47 -3.79 8.79
N ALA A 17 -21.57 -5.02 8.30
CA ALA A 17 -22.82 -5.78 8.31
C ALA A 17 -23.35 -6.06 9.73
N THR A 18 -22.48 -5.99 10.76
CA THR A 18 -22.83 -6.13 12.18
C THR A 18 -23.12 -4.80 12.87
N ASP A 19 -23.35 -3.74 12.08
CA ASP A 19 -23.66 -2.37 12.52
C ASP A 19 -22.54 -1.68 13.33
N GLN A 20 -21.34 -2.25 13.34
CA GLN A 20 -20.15 -1.61 13.92
C GLN A 20 -19.61 -0.55 12.97
N LYS A 21 -19.18 0.58 13.51
CA LYS A 21 -18.55 1.66 12.74
C LYS A 21 -17.05 1.68 12.98
N PHE A 22 -16.28 1.82 11.90
CA PHE A 22 -14.83 1.93 11.97
C PHE A 22 -14.30 2.83 10.86
N ALA A 23 -13.21 3.54 11.16
CA ALA A 23 -12.51 4.34 10.16
C ALA A 23 -11.58 3.44 9.34
N ALA A 24 -11.53 3.68 8.03
CA ALA A 24 -10.69 2.93 7.11
C ALA A 24 -10.06 3.84 6.06
N VAL A 25 -8.87 3.45 5.62
CA VAL A 25 -8.27 3.99 4.41
C VAL A 25 -9.08 3.51 3.21
N LYS A 26 -9.30 4.37 2.22
CA LYS A 26 -9.81 3.96 0.92
C LYS A 26 -8.86 4.44 -0.17
N GLU A 27 -8.49 3.52 -1.05
CA GLU A 27 -7.51 3.71 -2.10
C GLU A 27 -8.09 3.18 -3.42
N TYR A 28 -8.17 4.03 -4.43
CA TYR A 28 -8.68 3.70 -5.74
C TYR A 28 -7.54 3.37 -6.70
N LYS A 29 -7.79 2.34 -7.50
CA LYS A 29 -6.96 1.95 -8.62
C LYS A 29 -7.79 2.01 -9.87
N SER A 30 -7.76 3.19 -10.50
CA SER A 30 -8.43 3.44 -11.77
C SER A 30 -7.80 2.60 -12.89
N ARG A 31 -8.66 1.99 -13.69
CA ARG A 31 -8.33 1.11 -14.81
C ARG A 31 -8.83 1.77 -16.08
N THR A 32 -7.91 2.38 -16.81
CA THR A 32 -8.21 3.20 -17.99
C THR A 32 -8.05 2.44 -19.30
N SER A 33 -7.31 1.34 -19.31
CA SER A 33 -7.10 0.51 -20.51
C SER A 33 -7.93 -0.77 -20.47
N THR A 34 -8.37 -1.23 -21.64
CA THR A 34 -9.11 -2.50 -21.79
C THR A 34 -8.35 -3.67 -21.17
N GLN A 35 -7.03 -3.74 -21.35
CA GLN A 35 -6.20 -4.81 -20.80
C GLN A 35 -6.22 -4.83 -19.26
N THR A 36 -6.08 -3.67 -18.63
CA THR A 36 -6.08 -3.59 -17.16
C THR A 36 -7.47 -3.87 -16.59
N VAL A 37 -8.55 -3.45 -17.29
CA VAL A 37 -9.93 -3.84 -16.93
C VAL A 37 -10.13 -5.35 -17.04
N LEU A 38 -9.72 -5.99 -18.14
CA LEU A 38 -9.84 -7.44 -18.33
C LEU A 38 -9.06 -8.23 -17.27
N LYS A 39 -7.89 -7.74 -16.87
CA LYS A 39 -7.12 -8.33 -15.76
C LYS A 39 -7.91 -8.32 -14.46
N GLU A 40 -8.51 -7.19 -14.09
CA GLU A 40 -9.31 -7.11 -12.87
C GLU A 40 -10.59 -7.96 -12.96
N MET A 41 -11.20 -8.04 -14.14
CA MET A 41 -12.35 -8.92 -14.38
C MET A 41 -11.99 -10.40 -14.23
N ALA A 42 -10.81 -10.83 -14.67
CA ALA A 42 -10.36 -12.22 -14.52
C ALA A 42 -10.15 -12.59 -13.04
N ILE A 43 -9.57 -11.68 -12.25
CA ILE A 43 -9.42 -11.86 -10.80
C ILE A 43 -10.79 -11.95 -10.14
N LEU A 44 -11.70 -11.04 -10.49
CA LEU A 44 -13.09 -11.02 -10.02
C LEU A 44 -13.81 -12.33 -10.35
N THR A 45 -13.67 -12.88 -11.56
CA THR A 45 -14.32 -14.15 -11.92
C THR A 45 -13.80 -15.30 -11.06
N SER A 46 -12.52 -15.28 -10.72
CA SER A 46 -11.87 -16.35 -9.98
C SER A 46 -12.14 -16.28 -8.47
N HIS A 47 -12.36 -15.08 -7.91
CA HIS A 47 -12.42 -14.90 -6.46
C HIS A 47 -13.64 -14.12 -5.93
N GLY A 48 -14.36 -13.41 -6.80
CA GLY A 48 -15.54 -12.60 -6.47
C GLY A 48 -15.29 -11.09 -6.46
N VAL A 49 -16.36 -10.33 -6.19
CA VAL A 49 -16.37 -8.86 -6.22
C VAL A 49 -15.74 -8.26 -4.96
N PHE A 50 -15.96 -8.89 -3.80
CA PHE A 50 -15.52 -8.39 -2.50
C PHE A 50 -14.84 -9.49 -1.71
N TYR A 51 -13.72 -9.16 -1.07
CA TYR A 51 -13.07 -10.07 -0.13
C TYR A 51 -12.32 -9.33 0.95
N SER A 52 -12.25 -9.95 2.13
CA SER A 52 -11.53 -9.42 3.29
C SER A 52 -10.32 -10.30 3.60
N ILE A 53 -9.15 -9.67 3.69
CA ILE A 53 -7.87 -10.31 3.96
C ILE A 53 -7.36 -9.77 5.29
N ASN A 54 -7.21 -10.66 6.27
CA ASN A 54 -6.45 -10.36 7.48
C ASN A 54 -4.98 -10.72 7.27
N LEU A 55 -4.10 -9.71 7.27
CA LEU A 55 -2.69 -9.94 6.96
C LEU A 55 -1.95 -10.78 8.01
N MET A 56 -2.45 -10.91 9.25
CA MET A 56 -1.84 -11.80 10.24
C MET A 56 -2.08 -13.26 9.94
N THR A 57 -3.30 -13.62 9.52
CA THR A 57 -3.71 -15.02 9.35
C THR A 57 -3.65 -15.49 7.90
N ALA A 58 -3.83 -14.57 6.94
CA ALA A 58 -3.91 -14.86 5.51
C ALA A 58 -2.84 -14.10 4.68
N GLY A 59 -2.07 -13.20 5.30
CA GLY A 59 -0.99 -12.49 4.59
C GLY A 59 0.16 -13.41 4.16
N PHE A 60 0.37 -14.51 4.89
CA PHE A 60 1.42 -15.50 4.61
C PHE A 60 1.00 -16.59 3.62
N SER A 61 -0.31 -16.75 3.36
CA SER A 61 -0.83 -17.87 2.56
C SER A 61 -0.92 -17.60 1.05
N GLY A 62 -0.25 -16.55 0.55
CA GLY A 62 -0.29 -16.17 -0.86
C GLY A 62 -1.57 -15.41 -1.29
N LEU A 63 -2.66 -15.53 -0.53
CA LEU A 63 -3.96 -14.93 -0.85
C LEU A 63 -3.90 -13.42 -1.10
N PHE A 64 -3.06 -12.68 -0.35
CA PHE A 64 -2.89 -11.25 -0.62
C PHE A 64 -2.25 -10.97 -1.98
N ASN A 65 -1.32 -11.82 -2.42
CA ASN A 65 -0.71 -11.70 -3.75
C ASN A 65 -1.72 -12.08 -4.85
N ASP A 66 -2.60 -13.05 -4.62
CA ASP A 66 -3.58 -13.49 -5.61
C ASP A 66 -4.66 -12.42 -5.83
N TRP A 67 -5.16 -11.83 -4.74
CA TRP A 67 -6.17 -10.77 -4.78
C TRP A 67 -5.62 -9.40 -5.16
N VAL A 68 -4.35 -9.13 -4.88
CA VAL A 68 -3.70 -7.85 -5.18
C VAL A 68 -2.36 -8.16 -5.86
N PRO A 69 -2.33 -8.55 -7.15
CA PRO A 69 -1.10 -9.01 -7.81
C PRO A 69 -0.01 -7.95 -7.94
N GLU A 70 -0.38 -6.68 -8.03
CA GLU A 70 0.61 -5.60 -8.11
C GLU A 70 1.23 -5.33 -6.73
N LYS A 71 2.54 -5.54 -6.64
CA LYS A 71 3.31 -5.32 -5.42
C LYS A 71 3.19 -3.88 -4.91
N SER A 72 3.18 -2.89 -5.81
CA SER A 72 3.03 -1.48 -5.45
C SER A 72 1.72 -1.22 -4.71
N HIS A 73 0.60 -1.77 -5.17
CA HIS A 73 -0.70 -1.62 -4.51
C HIS A 73 -0.70 -2.27 -3.12
N ARG A 74 -0.07 -3.45 -2.98
CA ARG A 74 0.07 -4.13 -1.68
C ARG A 74 0.85 -3.30 -0.68
N VAL A 75 2.01 -2.79 -1.09
CA VAL A 75 2.86 -1.98 -0.21
C VAL A 75 2.17 -0.67 0.14
N GLN A 76 1.51 -0.03 -0.82
CA GLN A 76 0.84 1.26 -0.61
C GLN A 76 -0.32 1.15 0.39
N ILE A 77 -1.18 0.12 0.31
CA ILE A 77 -2.29 -0.01 1.27
C ILE A 77 -1.77 -0.29 2.68
N VAL A 78 -0.72 -1.12 2.82
CA VAL A 78 -0.09 -1.38 4.12
C VAL A 78 0.54 -0.12 4.69
N HIS A 79 1.23 0.66 3.84
CA HIS A 79 1.80 1.94 4.22
C HIS A 79 0.74 2.91 4.72
N ASN A 80 -0.32 3.16 3.93
CA ASN A 80 -1.38 4.10 4.30
C ASN A 80 -2.08 3.69 5.61
N VAL A 81 -2.38 2.40 5.79
CA VAL A 81 -3.02 1.92 7.03
C VAL A 81 -2.09 2.04 8.23
N ALA A 82 -0.82 1.63 8.09
CA ALA A 82 0.15 1.68 9.19
C ALA A 82 0.49 3.12 9.58
N CYS A 83 0.78 3.98 8.61
CA CYS A 83 1.15 5.39 8.84
C CYS A 83 -0.06 6.23 9.28
N GLY A 84 -1.27 5.90 8.81
CA GLY A 84 -2.51 6.52 9.27
C GLY A 84 -2.99 6.07 10.64
N GLY A 85 -2.32 5.09 11.27
CA GLY A 85 -2.71 4.54 12.56
C GLY A 85 -4.04 3.75 12.52
N LEU A 86 -4.58 3.48 11.34
CA LEU A 86 -5.84 2.77 11.14
C LEU A 86 -5.63 1.26 11.17
N ARG A 87 -6.71 0.49 11.21
CA ARG A 87 -6.66 -0.99 11.13
C ARG A 87 -7.07 -1.50 9.76
N ASP A 88 -7.97 -0.76 9.10
CA ASP A 88 -8.67 -1.23 7.93
C ASP A 88 -8.32 -0.36 6.71
N GLY A 89 -8.15 -1.03 5.57
CA GLY A 89 -7.93 -0.38 4.28
C GLY A 89 -8.76 -1.05 3.19
N PHE A 90 -9.27 -0.28 2.25
CA PHE A 90 -10.00 -0.77 1.08
C PHE A 90 -9.25 -0.39 -0.18
N LEU A 91 -8.85 -1.40 -0.95
CA LEU A 91 -8.41 -1.22 -2.34
C LEU A 91 -9.61 -1.39 -3.26
N VAL A 92 -9.99 -0.32 -3.94
CA VAL A 92 -11.10 -0.29 -4.89
C VAL A 92 -10.53 -0.26 -6.30
N TYR A 93 -10.77 -1.31 -7.06
CA TYR A 93 -10.40 -1.37 -8.47
C TYR A 93 -11.61 -0.97 -9.30
N ALA A 94 -11.50 0.11 -10.06
CA ALA A 94 -12.61 0.69 -10.79
C ALA A 94 -12.22 0.99 -12.25
N SER A 95 -13.16 0.79 -13.16
CA SER A 95 -13.09 1.40 -14.50
C SER A 95 -13.65 2.82 -14.44
N VAL A 96 -13.65 3.51 -15.58
CA VAL A 96 -14.28 4.83 -15.74
C VAL A 96 -15.77 4.83 -15.35
N THR A 97 -16.45 3.69 -15.49
CA THR A 97 -17.91 3.61 -15.35
C THR A 97 -18.41 2.83 -14.15
N LYS A 98 -17.55 2.03 -13.49
CA LYS A 98 -17.97 1.21 -12.34
C LYS A 98 -16.81 0.72 -11.48
N ASN A 99 -17.14 0.43 -10.23
CA ASN A 99 -16.29 -0.42 -9.40
C ASN A 99 -16.32 -1.85 -9.96
N ILE A 100 -15.14 -2.43 -10.14
CA ILE A 100 -14.97 -3.80 -10.62
C ILE A 100 -14.94 -4.72 -9.40
N ARG A 101 -13.98 -4.52 -8.50
CA ARG A 101 -13.80 -5.33 -7.29
C ARG A 101 -13.21 -4.51 -6.16
N VAL A 102 -13.40 -4.98 -4.93
CA VAL A 102 -12.95 -4.33 -3.70
C VAL A 102 -12.25 -5.35 -2.81
N VAL A 103 -11.05 -5.01 -2.34
CA VAL A 103 -10.31 -5.83 -1.38
C VAL A 103 -10.22 -5.06 -0.07
N HIS A 104 -10.84 -5.60 0.97
CA HIS A 104 -10.67 -5.14 2.33
C HIS A 104 -9.41 -5.78 2.92
N VAL A 105 -8.48 -4.98 3.41
CA VAL A 105 -7.21 -5.39 3.99
C VAL A 105 -7.22 -4.96 5.46
N VAL A 106 -7.18 -5.94 6.35
CA VAL A 106 -7.06 -5.74 7.79
C VAL A 106 -5.59 -5.89 8.17
N VAL A 107 -5.00 -4.80 8.67
CA VAL A 107 -3.62 -4.75 9.12
C VAL A 107 -3.61 -4.72 10.64
N ASP A 108 -3.25 -5.84 11.24
CA ASP A 108 -3.19 -5.96 12.69
C ASP A 108 -2.09 -5.07 13.30
N THR A 109 -2.25 -4.77 14.58
CA THR A 109 -1.30 -4.00 15.39
C THR A 109 0.12 -4.54 15.26
N ALA A 110 0.35 -5.86 15.32
CA ALA A 110 1.70 -6.42 15.23
C ALA A 110 2.41 -6.09 13.90
N ILE A 111 1.67 -6.14 12.78
CA ILE A 111 2.20 -5.80 11.45
C ILE A 111 2.49 -4.31 11.36
N LYS A 112 1.57 -3.46 11.86
CA LYS A 112 1.78 -2.00 11.88
C LYS A 112 3.02 -1.63 12.68
N TRP A 113 3.18 -2.21 13.87
CA TRP A 113 4.36 -2.01 14.71
C TRP A 113 5.64 -2.44 14.01
N THR A 114 5.65 -3.61 13.37
CA THR A 114 6.81 -4.09 12.62
C THR A 114 7.15 -3.14 11.48
N TYR A 115 6.15 -2.71 10.71
CA TYR A 115 6.32 -1.79 9.59
C TYR A 115 6.85 -0.42 10.04
N GLN A 116 6.25 0.17 11.07
CA GLN A 116 6.68 1.43 11.66
C GLN A 116 8.09 1.34 12.28
N SER A 117 8.43 0.21 12.90
CA SER A 117 9.78 -0.02 13.43
C SER A 117 10.82 -0.08 12.32
N ALA A 118 10.49 -0.72 11.18
CA ALA A 118 11.35 -0.73 10.02
C ALA A 118 11.54 0.67 9.42
N LEU A 119 10.47 1.46 9.34
CA LEU A 119 10.54 2.86 8.90
C LEU A 119 11.41 3.71 9.84
N GLN A 120 11.25 3.54 11.15
CA GLN A 120 12.08 4.22 12.14
C GLN A 120 13.56 3.85 11.97
N ALA A 121 13.88 2.56 11.80
CA ALA A 121 15.26 2.13 11.57
C ALA A 121 15.87 2.72 10.29
N ILE A 122 15.07 2.91 9.23
CA ILE A 122 15.49 3.61 8.00
C ILE A 122 15.72 5.09 8.29
N GLN A 123 14.79 5.74 8.99
CA GLN A 123 14.89 7.14 9.35
C GLN A 123 16.17 7.40 10.15
N ASP A 124 16.41 6.61 11.21
CA ASP A 124 17.55 6.74 12.10
C ASP A 124 18.89 6.54 11.37
N ARG A 125 18.94 5.61 10.42
CA ARG A 125 20.18 5.28 9.70
C ARG A 125 20.48 6.22 8.54
N TYR A 126 19.47 6.70 7.83
CA TYR A 126 19.66 7.32 6.52
C TYR A 126 19.04 8.71 6.38
N MET A 127 18.15 9.10 7.28
CA MET A 127 17.41 10.36 7.19
C MET A 127 17.61 11.28 8.40
N ASN A 128 18.45 10.91 9.37
CA ASN A 128 18.71 11.75 10.55
C ASN A 128 19.21 13.16 10.20
N TRP A 129 19.91 13.33 9.08
CA TRP A 129 20.32 14.63 8.54
C TRP A 129 19.17 15.58 8.20
N ILE A 130 17.95 15.07 8.01
CA ILE A 130 16.74 15.87 7.77
C ILE A 130 16.22 16.50 9.08
N TYR A 131 16.42 15.79 10.20
CA TYR A 131 15.78 16.12 11.48
C TYR A 131 16.74 16.66 12.53
N ALA A 132 18.04 16.45 12.37
CA ALA A 132 19.07 16.82 13.32
C ALA A 132 20.03 17.85 12.70
N SER A 133 20.21 19.00 13.35
CA SER A 133 21.03 20.11 12.85
C SER A 133 22.54 19.86 12.93
N ASP A 134 22.95 18.81 13.64
CA ASP A 134 24.34 18.39 13.85
C ASP A 134 24.79 17.24 12.93
N VAL A 135 23.87 16.68 12.13
CA VAL A 135 24.16 15.60 11.19
C VAL A 135 24.36 16.18 9.78
N GLY A 136 25.52 15.94 9.18
CA GLY A 136 25.83 16.39 7.83
C GLY A 136 24.90 15.78 6.79
N VAL A 137 24.40 16.61 5.87
CA VAL A 137 23.62 16.15 4.70
C VAL A 137 24.47 15.16 3.89
N PRO A 138 24.01 13.92 3.64
CA PRO A 138 24.75 12.94 2.87
C PRO A 138 24.97 13.47 1.46
N ARG A 139 26.20 13.35 0.98
CA ARG A 139 26.55 13.71 -0.40
C ARG A 139 26.14 12.56 -1.32
N PHE A 140 25.22 12.84 -2.22
CA PHE A 140 24.84 11.93 -3.29
C PHE A 140 25.84 12.09 -4.43
N ASP A 141 26.98 11.41 -4.35
CA ASP A 141 27.92 11.31 -5.47
C ASP A 141 27.50 10.15 -6.38
N PHE A 142 27.25 10.45 -7.65
CA PHE A 142 26.91 9.48 -8.70
C PHE A 142 27.97 8.39 -8.88
N SER A 143 29.21 8.61 -8.42
CA SER A 143 30.27 7.60 -8.42
C SER A 143 30.08 6.53 -7.32
N SER A 144 29.37 6.87 -6.24
CA SER A 144 29.22 6.05 -5.03
C SER A 144 27.83 5.40 -4.89
N ILE A 145 26.82 5.96 -5.56
CA ILE A 145 25.46 5.45 -5.57
C ILE A 145 25.21 4.86 -6.95
N SER A 146 25.35 3.53 -7.08
CA SER A 146 24.85 2.87 -8.28
C SER A 146 23.34 3.07 -8.32
N HIS A 147 22.86 3.95 -9.19
CA HIS A 147 21.48 3.89 -9.65
C HIS A 147 21.26 2.42 -10.04
N ARG A 148 20.32 1.72 -9.40
CA ARG A 148 19.73 0.55 -10.04
C ARG A 148 18.64 1.13 -10.93
N PRO A 149 18.94 1.47 -12.20
CA PRO A 149 17.87 1.90 -13.08
C PRO A 149 16.86 0.75 -13.11
N ASP A 150 15.60 1.07 -12.88
CA ASP A 150 14.57 0.08 -13.15
C ASP A 150 14.61 -0.22 -14.66
N ARG A 151 14.23 -1.44 -15.01
CA ARG A 151 14.30 -1.92 -16.39
C ARG A 151 13.47 -1.05 -17.34
N GLU A 152 12.38 -0.45 -16.86
CA GLU A 152 11.48 0.38 -17.69
C GLU A 152 12.13 1.73 -18.04
N THR A 153 12.93 2.30 -17.13
CA THR A 153 13.69 3.53 -17.35
C THR A 153 14.78 3.34 -18.41
N LEU A 154 15.40 2.14 -18.46
CA LEU A 154 16.38 1.79 -19.49
C LEU A 154 15.76 1.56 -20.88
N LEU A 155 14.48 1.24 -20.95
CA LEU A 155 13.78 0.96 -22.22
C LEU A 155 13.26 2.23 -22.91
N GLN A 156 13.40 3.40 -22.27
CA GLN A 156 12.98 4.70 -22.81
C GLN A 156 14.15 5.54 -23.37
N ALA A 157 15.37 4.99 -23.37
CA ALA A 157 16.59 5.63 -23.89
C ALA A 157 16.99 5.08 -25.27
#